data_AF-A0A1V9K9B7-F1
#
_entry.id   AF-A0A1V9K9B7-F1
#
_cell.length_a   1.000
_cell.length_b   1.000
_cell.length_c   1.000
_cell.angle_alpha   90.00
_cell.angle_beta   90.00
_cell.angle_gamma   90.00
#
_symmetry.space_group_name_H-M   'P 1'
#
loop_
_entity.id
_entity.type
_entity.pdbx_description
1 polymer ?
#
loop_
_entity_poly.entity_id
_entity_poly.type
_entity_poly.pdbx_seq_one_letter_code
_entity_poly.pdbx_strand_id
1 'polypeptide(L)'
;MSGDPTKANLWTDADVYVSWNLNATLPADAETPFGGDWHLVGLLDGDEGFPETRDEDTDDKFAWGGVLVRTSRQHFKLTKSFTALEDNDTTRKLVWPGSTATRIKVPRPEQVLVAFETREGEKVRRLITSQYAECSLDGDHGENETDLESATIAATIYPTADGWLFERQDTPVLETIEVTPATKNLAVAAIGALVATATYSDATTADVTAEATWTSSAPTKATVSAGFVTGIATGTATVTATYQGQSDTCAVTVA
;
A
#
# COMPACT_ATOMS: atom_id res chain seq x y z
N MET A 1 -3.03 0.12 22.46
CA MET A 1 -4.07 0.88 23.19
C MET A 1 -4.98 1.53 22.15
N SER A 2 -6.30 1.51 22.34
CA SER A 2 -7.23 2.32 21.55
C SER A 2 -6.98 3.81 21.82
N GLY A 3 -7.15 4.68 20.81
CA GLY A 3 -7.02 6.13 20.98
C GLY A 3 -5.61 6.70 20.75
N ASP A 4 -4.75 5.97 20.03
CA ASP A 4 -3.46 6.49 19.59
C ASP A 4 -3.65 7.39 18.35
N PRO A 5 -3.47 8.72 18.45
CA PRO A 5 -3.70 9.63 17.33
C PRO A 5 -2.69 9.44 16.20
N THR A 6 -1.52 8.85 16.45
CA THR A 6 -0.51 8.59 15.41
C THR A 6 -0.96 7.51 14.42
N LYS A 7 -2.02 6.77 14.75
CA LYS A 7 -2.63 5.75 13.89
C LYS A 7 -3.84 6.26 13.10
N ALA A 8 -4.24 7.51 13.32
CA ALA A 8 -5.20 8.17 12.45
C ALA A 8 -4.48 8.60 11.15
N ASN A 9 -5.11 8.34 10.01
CA ASN A 9 -4.56 8.73 8.71
C ASN A 9 -5.31 9.97 8.22
N LEU A 10 -4.58 10.92 7.64
CA LEU A 10 -5.15 12.04 6.91
C LEU A 10 -4.53 12.06 5.51
N TRP A 11 -5.30 11.71 4.49
CA TRP A 11 -4.81 11.69 3.12
C TRP A 11 -5.01 13.07 2.50
N THR A 12 -3.92 13.80 2.28
CA THR A 12 -3.97 15.18 1.76
C THR A 12 -4.04 15.22 0.24
N ASP A 13 -3.59 14.16 -0.41
CA ASP A 13 -3.51 14.06 -1.85
C ASP A 13 -3.99 12.68 -2.29
N ALA A 14 -4.57 12.61 -3.49
CA ALA A 14 -5.02 11.37 -4.07
C ALA A 14 -4.95 11.41 -5.59
N ASP A 15 -4.79 10.23 -6.20
CA ASP A 15 -4.93 10.02 -7.63
C ASP A 15 -5.74 8.76 -7.90
N VAL A 16 -6.40 8.75 -9.05
CA VAL A 16 -7.03 7.54 -9.59
C VAL A 16 -6.38 7.23 -10.92
N TYR A 17 -5.94 5.98 -11.07
CA TYR A 17 -5.44 5.45 -12.32
C TYR A 17 -6.40 4.39 -12.84
N VAL A 18 -6.56 4.34 -14.16
CA VAL A 18 -7.36 3.31 -14.82
C VAL A 18 -6.56 2.62 -15.93
N SER A 19 -6.83 1.34 -16.14
CA SER A 19 -6.30 0.62 -17.31
C SER A 19 -7.39 -0.17 -18.01
N TRP A 20 -7.48 0.02 -19.33
CA TRP A 20 -8.31 -0.82 -20.20
C TRP A 20 -7.61 -2.12 -20.60
N ASN A 21 -6.32 -2.28 -20.29
CA ASN A 21 -5.63 -3.55 -20.37
C ASN A 21 -5.84 -4.30 -19.04
N LEU A 22 -6.77 -5.26 -19.01
CA LEU A 22 -7.04 -6.06 -17.80
C LEU A 22 -5.88 -6.96 -17.35
N ASN A 23 -4.80 -7.02 -18.14
CA ASN A 23 -3.54 -7.69 -17.78
C ASN A 23 -2.39 -6.70 -17.60
N ALA A 24 -2.69 -5.41 -17.36
CA ALA A 24 -1.67 -4.40 -17.12
C ALA A 24 -0.77 -4.85 -15.95
N THR A 25 0.54 -4.68 -16.12
CA THR A 25 1.49 -5.02 -15.07
C THR A 25 1.30 -4.08 -13.89
N LEU A 26 1.21 -4.65 -12.69
CA LEU A 26 1.14 -3.89 -11.45
C LEU A 26 2.54 -3.33 -11.10
N PRO A 27 2.61 -2.13 -10.50
CA PRO A 27 3.84 -1.67 -9.85
C PRO A 27 4.32 -2.70 -8.84
N ALA A 28 5.63 -2.83 -8.62
CA ALA A 28 6.17 -3.76 -7.64
C ALA A 28 5.79 -3.38 -6.20
N ASP A 29 5.73 -2.08 -5.93
CA ASP A 29 5.45 -1.48 -4.63
C ASP A 29 4.80 -0.09 -4.81
N ALA A 30 4.48 0.57 -3.69
CA ALA A 30 3.85 1.89 -3.67
C ALA A 30 4.75 3.01 -4.21
N GLU A 31 6.08 2.83 -4.21
CA GLU A 31 7.05 3.82 -4.66
C GLU A 31 7.35 3.71 -6.16
N THR A 32 7.11 2.53 -6.74
CA THR A 32 7.26 2.28 -8.17
C THR A 32 6.13 2.98 -8.94
N PRO A 33 6.41 3.84 -9.94
CA PRO A 33 5.36 4.46 -10.74
C PRO A 33 4.53 3.44 -11.53
N PHE A 34 3.29 3.80 -11.85
CA PHE A 34 2.48 3.02 -12.78
C PHE A 34 3.09 2.99 -14.19
N GLY A 35 2.99 1.84 -14.85
CA GLY A 35 3.48 1.64 -16.23
C GLY A 35 2.59 2.31 -17.28
N GLY A 36 3.03 2.30 -18.54
CA GLY A 36 2.36 3.02 -19.64
C GLY A 36 0.94 2.56 -20.02
N ASP A 37 0.50 1.40 -19.54
CA ASP A 37 -0.87 0.90 -19.71
C ASP A 37 -1.86 1.53 -18.72
N TRP A 38 -1.37 2.26 -17.71
CA TRP A 38 -2.18 2.95 -16.72
C TRP A 38 -2.30 4.43 -17.07
N HIS A 39 -3.53 4.91 -17.03
CA HIS A 39 -3.88 6.28 -17.39
C HIS A 39 -4.37 7.01 -16.15
N LEU A 40 -3.75 8.15 -15.86
CA LEU A 40 -4.20 9.04 -14.79
C LEU A 40 -5.57 9.63 -15.18
N VAL A 41 -6.52 9.59 -14.25
CA VAL A 41 -7.85 10.21 -14.40
C VAL A 41 -7.71 11.74 -14.49
N GLY A 42 -6.82 12.34 -13.70
CA GLY A 42 -6.56 13.78 -13.71
C GLY A 42 -6.89 14.41 -12.36
N LEU A 43 -7.27 15.70 -12.39
CA LEU A 43 -7.65 16.42 -11.17
C LEU A 43 -8.91 15.81 -10.52
N LEU A 44 -8.85 15.58 -9.22
CA LEU A 44 -9.93 15.02 -8.42
C LEU A 44 -10.46 16.03 -7.41
N ASP A 45 -11.76 15.94 -7.12
CA ASP A 45 -12.34 16.59 -5.95
C ASP A 45 -11.99 15.79 -4.69
N GLY A 46 -11.34 16.45 -3.74
CA GLY A 46 -10.87 15.84 -2.49
C GLY A 46 -11.89 15.88 -1.35
N ASP A 47 -12.99 16.63 -1.46
CA ASP A 47 -13.88 16.93 -0.33
C ASP A 47 -14.56 15.66 0.21
N GLU A 48 -15.07 14.80 -0.67
CA GLU A 48 -15.64 13.50 -0.28
C GLU A 48 -14.60 12.36 -0.33
N GLY A 49 -13.46 12.60 -0.99
CA GLY A 49 -12.43 11.61 -1.24
C GLY A 49 -12.97 10.42 -2.04
N PHE A 50 -12.98 9.24 -1.41
CA PHE A 50 -13.38 8.01 -2.07
C PHE A 50 -14.45 7.23 -1.27
N PRO A 51 -15.70 7.70 -1.24
CA PRO A 51 -16.78 7.02 -0.51
C PRO A 51 -16.94 5.57 -1.01
N GLU A 52 -17.28 4.67 -0.09
CA GLU A 52 -17.44 3.25 -0.39
C GLU A 52 -18.79 2.71 0.11
N THR A 53 -19.41 1.85 -0.69
CA THR A 53 -20.64 1.13 -0.34
C THR A 53 -20.48 -0.35 -0.64
N ARG A 54 -21.00 -1.21 0.25
CA ARG A 54 -21.00 -2.67 0.07
C ARG A 54 -22.43 -3.15 -0.05
N ASP A 55 -22.66 -4.02 -1.01
CA ASP A 55 -23.96 -4.60 -1.27
C ASP A 55 -23.77 -6.10 -1.55
N GLU A 56 -24.68 -6.90 -1.02
CA GLU A 56 -24.64 -8.36 -1.08
C GLU A 56 -26.06 -8.92 -0.88
N ASP A 57 -26.46 -9.84 -1.74
CA ASP A 57 -27.73 -10.54 -1.61
C ASP A 57 -27.64 -11.55 -0.47
N THR A 58 -28.53 -11.41 0.51
CA THR A 58 -28.64 -12.32 1.66
C THR A 58 -29.98 -13.06 1.62
N ASP A 59 -29.95 -14.39 1.72
CA ASP A 59 -31.13 -15.25 1.78
C ASP A 59 -31.11 -16.13 3.04
N ASP A 60 -32.03 -15.82 3.96
CA ASP A 60 -32.16 -16.47 5.27
C ASP A 60 -33.23 -17.57 5.24
N LYS A 61 -32.87 -18.77 5.71
CA LYS A 61 -33.76 -19.92 5.84
C LYS A 61 -34.04 -20.18 7.31
N PHE A 62 -35.32 -20.13 7.67
CA PHE A 62 -35.81 -20.36 9.04
C PHE A 62 -36.48 -21.72 9.19
N ALA A 63 -36.29 -22.37 10.34
CA ALA A 63 -37.08 -23.51 10.79
C ALA A 63 -38.40 -23.05 11.42
N TRP A 64 -39.28 -24.02 11.68
CA TRP A 64 -40.48 -23.81 12.49
C TRP A 64 -40.12 -23.17 13.84
N GLY A 65 -40.91 -22.17 14.25
CA GLY A 65 -40.63 -21.38 15.45
C GLY A 65 -39.68 -20.21 15.23
N GLY A 66 -39.29 -19.90 13.98
CA GLY A 66 -38.51 -18.70 13.64
C GLY A 66 -37.01 -18.82 13.92
N VAL A 67 -36.49 -20.03 14.09
CA VAL A 67 -35.05 -20.26 14.31
C VAL A 67 -34.33 -20.16 12.98
N LEU A 68 -33.39 -19.23 12.84
CA LEU A 68 -32.53 -19.13 11.66
C LEU A 68 -31.66 -20.39 11.55
N VAL A 69 -31.76 -21.10 10.42
CA VAL A 69 -31.02 -22.35 10.16
C VAL A 69 -29.83 -22.12 9.27
N ARG A 70 -29.98 -21.26 8.26
CA ARG A 70 -28.96 -21.01 7.25
C ARG A 70 -29.11 -19.62 6.66
N THR A 71 -27.99 -18.97 6.41
CA THR A 71 -27.89 -17.77 5.58
C THR A 71 -27.03 -18.10 4.36
N SER A 72 -27.50 -17.76 3.17
CA SER A 72 -26.66 -17.73 1.96
C SER A 72 -26.40 -16.29 1.54
N ARG A 73 -25.21 -16.06 1.00
CA ARG A 73 -24.69 -14.76 0.58
C ARG A 73 -24.20 -14.87 -0.87
N GLN A 74 -24.65 -13.97 -1.74
CA GLN A 74 -24.34 -13.98 -3.17
C GLN A 74 -24.22 -12.55 -3.71
N HIS A 75 -23.63 -12.41 -4.89
CA HIS A 75 -23.56 -11.15 -5.64
C HIS A 75 -22.93 -9.98 -4.88
N PHE A 76 -21.93 -10.26 -4.04
CA PHE A 76 -21.16 -9.21 -3.38
C PHE A 76 -20.57 -8.24 -4.41
N LYS A 77 -20.78 -6.95 -4.19
CA LYS A 77 -20.14 -5.85 -4.92
C LYS A 77 -19.68 -4.77 -3.93
N LEU A 78 -18.52 -4.20 -4.23
CA LEU A 78 -18.03 -2.99 -3.58
C LEU A 78 -18.09 -1.86 -4.60
N THR A 79 -18.78 -0.78 -4.28
CA THR A 79 -18.73 0.45 -5.08
C THR A 79 -17.81 1.45 -4.39
N LYS A 80 -16.88 2.02 -5.15
CA LYS A 80 -16.04 3.13 -4.72
C LYS A 80 -16.15 4.26 -5.73
N SER A 81 -16.54 5.45 -5.29
CA SER A 81 -16.75 6.59 -6.19
C SER A 81 -15.61 7.60 -6.07
N PHE A 82 -15.40 8.38 -7.13
CA PHE A 82 -14.47 9.51 -7.18
C PHE A 82 -15.01 10.55 -8.15
N THR A 83 -14.68 11.82 -7.90
CA THR A 83 -15.16 12.93 -8.73
C THR A 83 -13.98 13.50 -9.51
N ALA A 84 -14.02 13.37 -10.83
CA ALA A 84 -13.05 14.00 -11.72
C ALA A 84 -13.48 15.43 -12.05
N LEU A 85 -12.53 16.36 -12.06
CA LEU A 85 -12.72 17.79 -12.37
C LEU A 85 -12.14 18.20 -13.73
N GLU A 86 -11.62 17.23 -14.49
CA GLU A 86 -10.90 17.46 -15.73
C GLU A 86 -11.59 16.75 -16.91
N ASP A 87 -11.81 17.47 -18.01
CA ASP A 87 -12.18 16.87 -19.30
C ASP A 87 -10.93 16.49 -20.09
N ASN A 88 -10.58 15.21 -20.05
CA ASN A 88 -9.48 14.62 -20.79
C ASN A 88 -9.87 13.28 -21.41
N ASP A 89 -8.96 12.66 -22.16
CA ASP A 89 -9.29 11.40 -22.86
C ASP A 89 -9.65 10.26 -21.89
N THR A 90 -9.04 10.24 -20.70
CA THR A 90 -9.31 9.24 -19.66
C THR A 90 -10.71 9.41 -19.10
N THR A 91 -11.05 10.60 -18.59
CA THR A 91 -12.35 10.88 -17.97
C THR A 91 -13.47 10.75 -18.99
N ARG A 92 -13.29 11.27 -20.21
CA ARG A 92 -14.27 11.11 -21.28
C ARG A 92 -14.54 9.65 -21.64
N LYS A 93 -13.53 8.77 -21.62
CA LYS A 93 -13.73 7.34 -21.87
C LYS A 93 -14.48 6.63 -20.74
N LEU A 94 -14.35 7.11 -19.49
CA LEU A 94 -15.12 6.60 -18.35
C LEU A 94 -16.57 7.09 -18.37
N VAL A 95 -16.79 8.37 -18.68
CA VAL A 95 -18.13 8.98 -18.73
C VAL A 95 -18.91 8.52 -19.95
N TRP A 96 -18.26 8.48 -21.11
CA TRP A 96 -18.88 8.14 -22.40
C TRP A 96 -18.18 6.96 -23.13
N PRO A 97 -18.17 5.74 -22.57
CA PRO A 97 -17.46 4.60 -23.15
C PRO A 97 -17.81 4.33 -24.63
N GLY A 98 -16.79 4.18 -25.45
CA GLY A 98 -16.90 3.93 -26.89
C GLY A 98 -17.40 5.12 -27.73
N SER A 99 -17.52 6.31 -27.15
CA SER A 99 -17.76 7.55 -27.90
C SER A 99 -16.50 8.02 -28.64
N THR A 100 -16.70 8.88 -29.63
CA THR A 100 -15.62 9.55 -30.37
C THR A 100 -15.69 11.05 -30.14
N ALA A 101 -14.64 11.79 -30.51
CA ALA A 101 -14.63 13.25 -30.40
C ALA A 101 -15.81 13.98 -31.07
N THR A 102 -16.51 13.34 -32.03
CA THR A 102 -17.62 13.96 -32.78
C THR A 102 -18.94 13.22 -32.64
N ARG A 103 -18.99 12.09 -31.92
CA ARG A 103 -20.20 11.26 -31.79
C ARG A 103 -20.27 10.60 -30.43
N ILE A 104 -21.39 10.80 -29.74
CA ILE A 104 -21.71 10.14 -28.47
C ILE A 104 -22.38 8.79 -28.75
N LYS A 105 -21.90 7.75 -28.07
CA LYS A 105 -22.47 6.39 -28.07
C LYS A 105 -23.26 6.20 -26.79
N VAL A 106 -24.32 5.38 -26.84
CA VAL A 106 -25.02 4.96 -25.62
C VAL A 106 -24.00 4.28 -24.70
N PRO A 107 -23.76 4.83 -23.50
CA PRO A 107 -22.71 4.32 -22.62
C PRO A 107 -23.10 2.93 -22.13
N ARG A 108 -22.13 2.03 -22.15
CA ARG A 108 -22.18 0.74 -21.45
C ARG A 108 -20.90 0.62 -20.64
N PRO A 109 -20.97 0.33 -19.33
CA PRO A 109 -19.78 0.15 -18.52
C PRO A 109 -18.83 -0.85 -19.19
N GLU A 110 -17.59 -0.42 -19.40
CA GLU A 110 -16.51 -1.30 -19.84
C GLU A 110 -15.74 -1.77 -18.60
N GLN A 111 -15.20 -2.98 -18.68
CA GLN A 111 -14.36 -3.53 -17.63
C GLN A 111 -12.99 -2.86 -17.70
N VAL A 112 -12.55 -2.32 -16.56
CA VAL A 112 -11.26 -1.66 -16.39
C VAL A 112 -10.59 -2.11 -15.09
N LEU A 113 -9.27 -2.02 -15.03
CA LEU A 113 -8.58 -1.98 -13.74
C LEU A 113 -8.65 -0.56 -13.18
N VAL A 114 -8.79 -0.43 -11.87
CA VAL A 114 -8.78 0.86 -11.17
C VAL A 114 -7.79 0.79 -10.02
N ALA A 115 -6.97 1.81 -9.88
CA ALA A 115 -6.09 2.00 -8.75
C ALA A 115 -6.42 3.33 -8.06
N PHE A 116 -6.68 3.25 -6.76
CA PHE A 116 -6.87 4.40 -5.88
C PHE A 116 -5.58 4.61 -5.11
N GLU A 117 -4.90 5.73 -5.36
CA GLU A 117 -3.72 6.14 -4.62
C GLU A 117 -4.08 7.29 -3.67
N THR A 118 -3.65 7.18 -2.42
CA THR A 118 -3.77 8.25 -1.41
C THR A 118 -2.41 8.50 -0.79
N ARG A 119 -2.07 9.76 -0.53
CA ARG A 119 -0.76 10.18 -0.03
C ARG A 119 -0.86 11.15 1.14
N GLU A 120 0.11 11.08 2.03
CA GLU A 120 0.31 11.97 3.18
C GLU A 120 1.83 12.13 3.43
N GLY A 121 2.42 13.18 2.87
CA GLY A 121 3.88 13.33 2.86
C GLY A 121 4.57 12.20 2.09
N GLU A 122 5.47 11.45 2.74
CA GLU A 122 6.16 10.28 2.16
C GLU A 122 5.32 9.01 2.20
N LYS A 123 4.17 9.02 2.88
CA LYS A 123 3.31 7.86 3.00
C LYS A 123 2.41 7.74 1.80
N VAL A 124 2.49 6.61 1.11
CA VAL A 124 1.68 6.25 -0.04
C VAL A 124 0.86 5.02 0.32
N ARG A 125 -0.40 4.99 -0.10
CA ARG A 125 -1.26 3.80 -0.08
C ARG A 125 -1.96 3.65 -1.41
N ARG A 126 -1.92 2.45 -1.98
CA ARG A 126 -2.65 2.05 -3.17
C ARG A 126 -3.61 0.92 -2.88
N LEU A 127 -4.80 1.01 -3.46
CA LEU A 127 -5.72 -0.10 -3.65
C LEU A 127 -5.92 -0.31 -5.13
N ILE A 128 -5.39 -1.40 -5.67
CA ILE A 128 -5.47 -1.74 -7.08
C ILE A 128 -6.41 -2.92 -7.25
N THR A 129 -7.44 -2.81 -8.08
CA THR A 129 -8.44 -3.90 -8.23
C THR A 129 -7.78 -5.22 -8.61
N SER A 130 -8.05 -6.30 -7.85
CA SER A 130 -7.50 -7.64 -8.13
C SER A 130 -8.12 -8.31 -9.37
N GLN A 131 -9.27 -7.80 -9.86
CA GLN A 131 -9.95 -8.32 -11.05
C GLN A 131 -10.29 -7.22 -12.05
N TYR A 132 -11.52 -6.72 -12.05
CA TYR A 132 -11.93 -5.57 -12.84
C TYR A 132 -12.96 -4.79 -12.03
N ALA A 133 -13.11 -3.52 -12.37
CA ALA A 133 -14.26 -2.72 -12.03
C ALA A 133 -15.09 -2.42 -13.28
N GLU A 134 -16.38 -2.22 -13.09
CA GLU A 134 -17.24 -1.57 -14.07
C GLU A 134 -17.45 -0.13 -13.62
N CYS A 135 -16.97 0.82 -14.42
CA CYS A 135 -17.14 2.24 -14.17
C CYS A 135 -18.39 2.78 -14.85
N SER A 136 -19.19 3.52 -14.09
CA SER A 136 -20.36 4.23 -14.59
C SER A 136 -20.44 5.62 -13.99
N LEU A 137 -21.11 6.54 -14.68
CA LEU A 137 -21.46 7.83 -14.10
C LEU A 137 -22.45 7.61 -12.94
N ASP A 138 -22.16 8.22 -11.79
CA ASP A 138 -22.91 8.12 -10.55
C ASP A 138 -23.25 9.51 -10.04
N GLY A 139 -24.31 10.09 -10.62
CA GLY A 139 -24.72 11.47 -10.40
C GLY A 139 -24.69 12.28 -11.69
N ASP A 140 -24.55 13.60 -11.55
CA ASP A 140 -24.59 14.52 -12.67
C ASP A 140 -23.19 14.72 -13.26
N HIS A 141 -23.15 14.83 -14.59
CA HIS A 141 -22.04 15.40 -15.35
C HIS A 141 -22.59 16.63 -16.05
N GLY A 142 -22.07 17.81 -15.71
CA GLY A 142 -22.69 19.06 -16.07
C GLY A 142 -21.68 20.15 -16.42
N GLU A 143 -22.00 20.88 -17.48
CA GLU A 143 -21.30 22.10 -17.88
C GLU A 143 -22.16 23.30 -17.46
N ASN A 144 -21.59 24.24 -16.70
CA ASN A 144 -22.29 25.47 -16.32
C ASN A 144 -21.31 26.67 -16.21
N GLU A 145 -21.85 27.87 -15.98
CA GLU A 145 -21.05 29.12 -15.95
C GLU A 145 -20.35 29.36 -14.60
N THR A 146 -20.83 28.73 -13.53
CA THR A 146 -20.49 29.09 -12.14
C THR A 146 -19.58 28.08 -11.46
N ASP A 147 -19.78 26.79 -11.74
CA ASP A 147 -19.08 25.68 -11.11
C ASP A 147 -18.14 25.02 -12.10
N LEU A 148 -17.12 24.36 -11.56
CA LEU A 148 -16.25 23.51 -12.37
C LEU A 148 -17.05 22.34 -12.93
N GLU A 149 -16.79 22.00 -14.19
CA GLU A 149 -17.28 20.76 -14.76
C GLU A 149 -16.73 19.60 -13.93
N SER A 150 -17.63 18.70 -13.54
CA SER A 150 -17.28 17.51 -12.78
C SER A 150 -18.01 16.29 -13.31
N ALA A 151 -17.43 15.13 -13.03
CA ALA A 151 -18.04 13.84 -13.30
C ALA A 151 -17.75 12.90 -12.13
N THR A 152 -18.80 12.53 -11.41
CA THR A 152 -18.70 11.50 -10.37
C THR A 152 -18.80 10.12 -11.01
N ILE A 153 -17.75 9.33 -10.87
CA ILE A 153 -17.65 7.99 -11.42
C ILE A 153 -17.71 6.97 -10.28
N ALA A 154 -18.66 6.06 -10.35
CA ALA A 154 -18.71 4.87 -9.49
C ALA A 154 -17.94 3.72 -10.16
N ALA A 155 -16.90 3.22 -9.50
CA ALA A 155 -16.25 1.98 -9.84
C ALA A 155 -16.90 0.83 -9.03
N THR A 156 -17.68 -0.02 -9.71
CA THR A 156 -18.25 -1.23 -9.11
C THR A 156 -17.26 -2.38 -9.25
N ILE A 157 -16.78 -2.90 -8.12
CA ILE A 157 -15.67 -3.84 -8.01
C ILE A 157 -16.19 -5.19 -7.55
N TYR A 158 -15.78 -6.23 -8.27
CA TYR A 158 -16.17 -7.61 -8.01
C TYR A 158 -15.01 -8.42 -7.39
N PRO A 159 -15.30 -9.37 -6.51
CA PRO A 159 -14.27 -10.21 -5.91
C PRO A 159 -13.76 -11.25 -6.90
N THR A 160 -12.48 -11.59 -6.80
CA THR A 160 -11.89 -12.77 -7.42
C THR A 160 -12.53 -14.06 -6.88
N ALA A 161 -12.22 -15.20 -7.50
CA ALA A 161 -12.68 -16.52 -7.03
C ALA A 161 -12.29 -16.81 -5.56
N ASP A 162 -11.17 -16.25 -5.10
CA ASP A 162 -10.66 -16.39 -3.73
C ASP A 162 -11.18 -15.28 -2.78
N GLY A 163 -12.04 -14.38 -3.26
CA GLY A 163 -12.66 -13.33 -2.46
C GLY A 163 -11.87 -12.02 -2.34
N TRP A 164 -10.78 -11.86 -3.10
CA TRP A 164 -9.98 -10.62 -3.09
C TRP A 164 -10.60 -9.52 -3.95
N LEU A 165 -10.62 -8.29 -3.42
CA LEU A 165 -11.07 -7.10 -4.14
C LEU A 165 -9.90 -6.25 -4.66
N PHE A 166 -8.82 -6.17 -3.88
CA PHE A 166 -7.68 -5.32 -4.19
C PHE A 166 -6.35 -5.99 -3.84
N GLU A 167 -5.36 -5.72 -4.69
CA GLU A 167 -3.95 -5.72 -4.31
C GLU A 167 -3.66 -4.42 -3.57
N ARG A 168 -3.13 -4.54 -2.36
CA ARG A 168 -2.82 -3.41 -1.49
C ARG A 168 -1.31 -3.17 -1.47
N GLN A 169 -0.92 -1.92 -1.65
CA GLN A 169 0.46 -1.47 -1.48
C GLN A 169 0.46 -0.31 -0.50
N ASP A 170 1.35 -0.32 0.47
CA ASP A 170 1.56 0.80 1.40
C ASP A 170 3.06 1.05 1.53
N THR A 171 3.45 2.28 1.84
CA THR A 171 4.85 2.57 2.21
C THR A 171 5.24 1.70 3.41
N PRO A 172 6.28 0.84 3.27
CA PRO A 172 6.66 -0.08 4.32
C PRO A 172 7.21 0.66 5.54
N VAL A 173 6.70 0.31 6.72
CA VAL A 173 7.19 0.88 7.99
C VAL A 173 8.16 -0.11 8.62
N LEU A 174 9.31 0.38 9.09
CA LEU A 174 10.28 -0.46 9.80
C LEU A 174 9.64 -1.03 11.07
N GLU A 175 9.61 -2.36 11.19
CA GLU A 175 9.11 -3.04 12.39
C GLU A 175 10.25 -3.44 13.31
N THR A 176 11.27 -4.11 12.78
CA THR A 176 12.39 -4.64 13.57
C THR A 176 13.71 -4.56 12.83
N ILE A 177 14.80 -4.69 13.58
CA ILE A 177 16.14 -4.93 13.07
C ILE A 177 16.67 -6.18 13.77
N GLU A 178 17.43 -7.00 13.06
CA GLU A 178 18.11 -8.19 13.58
C GLU A 178 19.61 -8.12 13.25
N VAL A 179 20.46 -8.31 14.25
CA VAL A 179 21.92 -8.38 14.10
C VAL A 179 22.38 -9.84 14.07
N THR A 180 22.91 -10.27 12.93
CA THR A 180 23.45 -11.63 12.74
C THR A 180 24.98 -11.63 12.62
N PRO A 181 25.69 -12.53 13.32
CA PRO A 181 25.18 -13.43 14.36
C PRO A 181 24.89 -12.69 15.68
N ALA A 182 23.94 -13.21 16.46
CA ALA A 182 23.62 -12.70 17.81
C ALA A 182 24.78 -12.87 18.82
N THR A 183 25.71 -13.79 18.54
CA THR A 183 26.95 -13.95 19.32
C THR A 183 28.16 -14.07 18.38
N LYS A 184 29.26 -13.41 18.75
CA LYS A 184 30.51 -13.42 17.97
C LYS A 184 31.71 -13.69 18.86
N ASN A 185 32.46 -14.73 18.55
CA ASN A 185 33.74 -15.01 19.19
C ASN A 185 34.88 -14.57 18.28
N LEU A 186 35.83 -13.80 18.83
CA LEU A 186 36.98 -13.26 18.10
C LEU A 186 38.27 -13.52 18.87
N ALA A 187 39.36 -13.72 18.14
CA ALA A 187 40.69 -13.59 18.73
C ALA A 187 41.06 -12.11 18.90
N VAL A 188 42.02 -11.82 19.76
CA VAL A 188 42.64 -10.49 19.82
C VAL A 188 43.20 -10.12 18.43
N ALA A 189 42.95 -8.89 17.99
CA ALA A 189 43.25 -8.34 16.67
C ALA A 189 42.48 -8.97 15.49
N ALA A 190 41.57 -9.92 15.72
CA ALA A 190 40.72 -10.46 14.66
C ALA A 190 39.55 -9.52 14.35
N ILE A 191 39.13 -9.54 13.08
CA ILE A 191 37.97 -8.80 12.58
C ILE A 191 36.85 -9.80 12.29
N GLY A 192 35.63 -9.47 12.71
CA GLY A 192 34.42 -10.21 12.39
C GLY A 192 33.35 -9.31 11.81
N ALA A 193 32.67 -9.77 10.77
CA ALA A 193 31.49 -9.09 10.24
C ALA A 193 30.23 -9.45 11.05
N LEU A 194 29.36 -8.47 11.18
CA LEU A 194 27.96 -8.54 11.58
C LEU A 194 27.13 -7.97 10.44
N VAL A 195 25.91 -8.50 10.28
CA VAL A 195 24.92 -7.99 9.32
C VAL A 195 23.71 -7.52 10.12
N ALA A 196 23.24 -6.31 9.84
CA ALA A 196 21.98 -5.80 10.38
C ALA A 196 20.89 -5.90 9.30
N THR A 197 19.87 -6.71 9.55
CA THR A 197 18.74 -6.91 8.62
C THR A 197 17.50 -6.21 9.18
N ALA A 198 16.95 -5.25 8.44
CA ALA A 198 15.68 -4.61 8.75
C ALA A 198 14.52 -5.48 8.23
N THR A 199 13.45 -5.59 9.01
CA THR A 199 12.16 -6.18 8.58
C THR A 199 11.08 -5.11 8.63
N TYR A 200 10.30 -5.01 7.56
CA TYR A 200 9.25 -4.01 7.39
C TYR A 200 7.84 -4.61 7.49
N SER A 201 6.83 -3.75 7.61
CA SER A 201 5.42 -4.11 7.80
C SER A 201 4.78 -4.89 6.63
N ASP A 202 5.40 -4.87 5.46
CA ASP A 202 5.01 -5.67 4.29
C ASP A 202 5.76 -7.02 4.23
N ALA A 203 6.47 -7.38 5.30
CA ALA A 203 7.33 -8.55 5.43
C ALA A 203 8.57 -8.56 4.52
N THR A 204 8.87 -7.46 3.82
CA THR A 204 10.14 -7.33 3.11
C THR A 204 11.30 -7.13 4.08
N THR A 205 12.51 -7.47 3.62
CA THR A 205 13.74 -7.31 4.40
C THR A 205 14.80 -6.56 3.60
N ALA A 206 15.58 -5.73 4.28
CA ALA A 206 16.73 -5.04 3.69
C ALA A 206 17.98 -5.21 4.56
N ASP A 207 19.14 -5.38 3.91
CA ASP A 207 20.43 -5.24 4.61
C ASP A 207 20.67 -3.75 4.86
N VAL A 208 20.70 -3.36 6.13
CA VAL A 208 20.90 -1.99 6.60
C VAL A 208 22.22 -1.83 7.34
N THR A 209 23.18 -2.74 7.11
CA THR A 209 24.47 -2.78 7.83
C THR A 209 25.26 -1.48 7.68
N ALA A 210 25.22 -0.87 6.50
CA ALA A 210 25.95 0.36 6.21
C ALA A 210 25.25 1.61 6.75
N GLU A 211 23.92 1.57 6.83
CA GLU A 211 23.03 2.65 7.24
C GLU A 211 22.83 2.67 8.76
N ALA A 212 22.98 1.53 9.42
CA ALA A 212 22.85 1.41 10.86
C ALA A 212 23.99 2.14 11.59
N THR A 213 23.63 2.77 12.70
CA THR A 213 24.60 3.30 13.66
C THR A 213 25.06 2.18 14.58
N TRP A 214 26.37 1.91 14.59
CA TRP A 214 26.97 0.85 15.40
C TRP A 214 27.68 1.40 16.63
N THR A 215 27.45 0.79 17.80
CA THR A 215 28.12 1.16 19.05
C THR A 215 28.62 -0.09 19.78
N SER A 216 29.64 0.09 20.62
CA SER A 216 30.17 -0.98 21.50
C SER A 216 30.09 -0.52 22.95
N SER A 217 29.59 -1.39 23.84
CA SER A 217 29.57 -1.11 25.28
C SER A 217 30.97 -1.12 25.92
N ALA A 218 31.96 -1.74 25.28
CA ALA A 218 33.33 -1.79 25.76
C ALA A 218 34.35 -1.65 24.60
N PRO A 219 34.58 -0.41 24.09
CA PRO A 219 35.51 -0.15 22.98
C PRO A 219 36.96 -0.58 23.26
N THR A 220 37.35 -0.68 24.53
CA THR A 220 38.67 -1.19 24.94
C THR A 220 38.81 -2.72 24.81
N LYS A 221 37.69 -3.43 24.60
CA LYS A 221 37.61 -4.88 24.39
C LYS A 221 37.31 -5.22 22.95
N ALA A 222 36.31 -4.57 22.37
CA ALA A 222 35.98 -4.68 20.95
C ALA A 222 35.46 -3.34 20.41
N THR A 223 35.96 -2.90 19.26
CA THR A 223 35.42 -1.76 18.52
C THR A 223 34.54 -2.25 17.38
N VAL A 224 33.64 -1.40 16.89
CA VAL A 224 32.78 -1.70 15.74
C VAL A 224 32.74 -0.50 14.79
N SER A 225 32.76 -0.76 13.49
CA SER A 225 32.55 0.26 12.44
C SER A 225 31.90 -0.39 11.23
N ALA A 226 30.76 0.14 10.78
CA ALA A 226 30.00 -0.36 9.63
C ALA A 226 29.80 -1.89 9.64
N GLY A 227 29.36 -2.45 10.78
CA GLY A 227 29.18 -3.89 10.96
C GLY A 227 30.45 -4.72 11.16
N PHE A 228 31.65 -4.14 11.03
CA PHE A 228 32.91 -4.84 11.30
C PHE A 228 33.37 -4.62 12.73
N VAL A 229 33.41 -5.70 13.50
CA VAL A 229 33.89 -5.74 14.88
C VAL A 229 35.36 -6.13 14.91
N THR A 230 36.20 -5.36 15.60
CA THR A 230 37.62 -5.67 15.81
C THR A 230 37.88 -6.00 17.27
N GLY A 231 38.43 -7.17 17.56
CA GLY A 231 38.85 -7.56 18.90
C GLY A 231 40.11 -6.80 19.33
N ILE A 232 40.06 -6.10 20.46
CA ILE A 232 41.16 -5.27 20.98
C ILE A 232 41.89 -5.97 22.13
N ALA A 233 41.15 -6.52 23.08
CA ALA A 233 41.69 -7.19 24.26
C ALA A 233 40.69 -8.19 24.81
N THR A 234 41.18 -9.20 25.53
CA THR A 234 40.33 -10.24 26.12
C THR A 234 39.24 -9.65 27.01
N GLY A 235 38.03 -10.20 26.88
CA GLY A 235 36.84 -9.73 27.57
C GLY A 235 35.58 -9.84 26.70
N THR A 236 34.48 -9.29 27.19
CA THR A 236 33.21 -9.26 26.48
C THR A 236 32.79 -7.83 26.16
N ALA A 237 32.05 -7.66 25.07
CA ALA A 237 31.42 -6.40 24.68
C ALA A 237 30.04 -6.71 24.10
N THR A 238 29.11 -5.78 24.23
CA THR A 238 27.83 -5.82 23.51
C THR A 238 27.93 -4.80 22.40
N VAL A 239 27.74 -5.26 21.17
CA VAL A 239 27.68 -4.41 19.99
C VAL A 239 26.21 -4.17 19.66
N THR A 240 25.80 -2.91 19.53
CA THR A 240 24.43 -2.51 19.22
C THR A 240 24.37 -1.88 17.85
N ALA A 241 23.46 -2.33 16.99
CA ALA A 241 23.09 -1.66 15.76
C ALA A 241 21.78 -0.92 15.97
N THR A 242 21.69 0.33 15.53
CA THR A 242 20.48 1.16 15.59
C THR A 242 20.15 1.69 14.20
N TYR A 243 18.93 1.47 13.72
CA TYR A 243 18.43 1.95 12.44
C TYR A 243 16.99 2.46 12.59
N GLN A 244 16.74 3.71 12.16
CA GLN A 244 15.45 4.43 12.28
C GLN A 244 14.71 4.21 13.61
N GLY A 245 15.44 4.27 14.73
CA GLY A 245 14.87 4.13 16.08
C GLY A 245 14.73 2.70 16.59
N GLN A 246 14.85 1.68 15.74
CA GLN A 246 14.93 0.28 16.15
C GLN A 246 16.38 -0.13 16.44
N SER A 247 16.57 -1.07 17.36
CA SER A 247 17.90 -1.55 17.71
C SER A 247 17.91 -3.03 18.02
N ASP A 248 19.02 -3.68 17.72
CA ASP A 248 19.33 -5.04 18.15
C ASP A 248 20.82 -5.19 18.46
N THR A 249 21.21 -6.28 19.13
CA THR A 249 22.53 -6.44 19.72
C THR A 249 23.19 -7.77 19.40
N CYS A 250 24.52 -7.76 19.32
CA CYS A 250 25.37 -8.93 19.29
C CYS A 250 26.27 -8.97 20.53
N ALA A 251 26.30 -10.10 21.23
CA ALA A 251 27.27 -10.34 22.30
C ALA A 251 28.61 -10.80 21.71
N VAL A 252 29.66 -10.03 21.93
CA VAL A 252 31.02 -10.30 21.44
C VAL A 252 31.90 -10.79 22.58
N THR A 253 32.58 -11.91 22.37
CA THR A 253 33.62 -12.43 23.27
C THR A 253 34.97 -12.41 22.56
N VAL A 254 35.96 -11.77 23.18
CA VAL A 254 37.34 -11.73 22.69
C VAL A 254 38.22 -12.61 23.59
N ALA A 255 38.88 -13.61 23.01
CA ALA A 255 39.72 -14.58 23.72
C ALA A 255 41.09 -14.78 23.06
#